data_AF-H3H9I8-F1
#
_entry.id   AF-H3H9I8-F1
#
_cell.length_a   1.000
_cell.length_b   1.000
_cell.length_c   1.000
_cell.angle_alpha   90.00
_cell.angle_beta   90.00
_cell.angle_gamma   90.00
#
_symmetry.space_group_name_H-M   'P 1'
#
loop_
_entity.id
_entity.type
_entity.pdbx_description
1 polymer ?
#
loop_
_entity_poly.entity_id
_entity_poly.type
_entity_poly.pdbx_seq_one_letter_code
_entity_poly.pdbx_strand_id
1 'polypeptide(L)'
;MEERSDGMPIGRAPMIEPKTPPITESEIPDDDEVCYHEGGDLFAEDVEKQMAVLPEVATTTDEVTIEDIQVGDPDFNTPEEIDRLRQIIWRRRHLLIGKGNALPPAAVGAVCDIDVGGATPVAQRVRRVAPQFREKLSDLIKSLLSAEMIVPSTSPWASPIVIIIKKNGVDIRLCIDYRLVNGLTRLMVYPMPMINDLLEDLDKVLWYCSLDMASGFWVVSMTERARKISAFVTPFGLFEWTRMPFGLKNAPQIYQRLIDNALYGHLRISASHDLSTPIDVFEAGEPEPELKPSVLGRRSYIDDIL
;
A
#
# COMPACT_ATOMS: atom_id res chain seq x y z
N MET A 1 -21.73 0.99 94.34
CA MET A 1 -21.68 -0.03 93.28
C MET A 1 -20.44 0.30 92.47
N GLU A 2 -19.29 -0.32 92.78
CA GLU A 2 -18.81 -1.59 92.15
C GLU A 2 -18.59 -1.36 90.64
N GLU A 3 -17.43 -1.54 89.99
CA GLU A 3 -16.08 -2.09 90.23
C GLU A 3 -15.10 -1.37 89.24
N ARG A 4 -13.84 -1.03 89.59
CA ARG A 4 -12.55 -1.66 89.14
C ARG A 4 -12.58 -2.26 87.71
N SER A 5 -11.60 -2.09 86.80
CA SER A 5 -10.13 -2.01 86.94
C SER A 5 -9.40 -1.55 85.66
N ASP A 6 -8.29 -0.85 85.87
CA ASP A 6 -6.95 -0.94 85.24
C ASP A 6 -6.72 -0.76 83.73
N GLY A 7 -5.75 0.11 83.41
CA GLY A 7 -5.01 0.09 82.14
C GLY A 7 -4.33 1.41 81.75
N MET A 8 -3.09 1.61 82.20
CA MET A 8 -2.19 2.78 82.06
C MET A 8 -1.80 3.11 80.59
N PRO A 9 -1.36 4.36 80.25
CA PRO A 9 -1.32 4.88 78.88
C PRO A 9 0.00 4.58 78.15
N ILE A 10 -0.05 4.47 76.82
CA ILE A 10 1.14 4.25 75.98
C ILE A 10 1.26 5.37 74.95
N GLY A 11 2.43 5.99 74.94
CA GLY A 11 2.77 7.21 74.21
C GLY A 11 2.84 7.09 72.69
N ARG A 12 2.76 8.27 72.05
CA ARG A 12 2.91 8.50 70.62
C ARG A 12 4.25 7.98 70.11
N ALA A 13 4.22 7.10 69.11
CA ALA A 13 5.38 6.70 68.31
C ALA A 13 5.71 7.78 67.26
N PRO A 14 7.00 8.08 67.03
CA PRO A 14 7.44 9.08 66.05
C PRO A 14 7.42 8.53 64.61
N MET A 15 7.17 9.43 63.67
CA MET A 15 7.16 9.18 62.22
C MET A 15 8.57 8.79 61.75
N ILE A 16 8.66 7.67 61.03
CA ILE A 16 9.88 7.20 60.39
C ILE A 16 9.89 7.72 58.96
N GLU A 17 10.79 8.65 58.65
CA GLU A 17 11.11 9.05 57.29
C GLU A 17 11.79 7.88 56.54
N PRO A 18 11.36 7.55 55.31
CA PRO A 18 12.02 6.50 54.54
C PRO A 18 13.37 7.01 54.01
N LYS A 19 14.44 6.32 54.40
CA LYS A 19 15.81 6.52 53.91
C LYS A 19 15.89 6.25 52.41
N THR A 20 16.26 7.27 51.63
CA THR A 20 16.68 7.13 50.22
C THR A 20 18.04 6.42 50.17
N PRO A 21 18.20 5.28 49.46
CA PRO A 21 19.51 4.74 49.16
C PRO A 21 20.20 5.57 48.05
N PRO A 22 21.54 5.56 47.97
CA PRO A 22 22.27 6.33 46.97
C PRO A 22 22.03 5.75 45.58
N ILE A 23 21.81 6.64 44.61
CA ILE A 23 21.66 6.31 43.19
C ILE A 23 23.01 5.78 42.70
N THR A 24 23.09 4.48 42.45
CA THR A 24 24.13 3.89 41.61
C THR A 24 23.83 4.25 40.15
N GLU A 25 24.75 4.94 39.49
CA GLU A 25 24.77 5.14 38.05
C GLU A 25 24.91 3.80 37.33
N SER A 26 23.78 3.12 37.09
CA SER A 26 23.71 2.00 36.16
C SER A 26 22.24 1.60 35.96
N GLU A 27 21.63 2.10 34.90
CA GLU A 27 20.58 1.48 34.08
C GLU A 27 19.99 2.57 33.17
N ILE A 28 20.82 3.06 32.25
CA ILE A 28 20.32 3.52 30.96
C ILE A 28 20.01 2.20 30.22
N PRO A 29 18.76 1.92 29.81
CA PRO A 29 18.52 0.77 28.95
C PRO A 29 19.09 1.13 27.56
N ASP A 30 20.35 0.77 27.36
CA ASP A 30 20.87 0.46 26.03
C ASP A 30 20.26 -0.89 25.63
N ASP A 31 19.25 -0.86 24.77
CA ASP A 31 19.18 -1.81 23.66
C ASP A 31 18.08 -1.41 22.67
N ASP A 32 18.51 -0.89 21.51
CA ASP A 32 17.73 -0.88 20.28
C ASP A 32 17.58 -2.33 19.77
N GLU A 33 16.90 -3.17 20.55
CA GLU A 33 16.79 -4.60 20.30
C GLU A 33 15.84 -4.86 19.11
N VAL A 34 16.42 -4.96 17.91
CA VAL A 34 15.71 -5.43 16.73
C VAL A 34 15.30 -6.88 16.95
N CYS A 35 13.99 -7.14 17.04
CA CYS A 35 13.48 -8.48 17.28
C CYS A 35 13.68 -9.34 16.01
N TYR A 36 14.54 -10.36 16.11
CA TYR A 36 14.74 -11.34 15.04
C TYR A 36 13.68 -12.44 15.11
N HIS A 37 12.77 -12.46 14.14
CA HIS A 37 11.73 -13.49 14.07
C HIS A 37 12.10 -14.59 13.05
N GLU A 38 12.14 -15.85 13.49
CA GLU A 38 12.24 -17.01 12.58
C GLU A 38 10.91 -17.16 11.83
N GLY A 39 10.91 -16.88 10.53
CA GLY A 39 9.70 -17.06 9.70
C GLY A 39 9.40 -18.55 9.56
N GLY A 40 8.15 -18.95 9.83
CA GLY A 40 7.70 -20.33 9.62
C GLY A 40 7.68 -20.74 8.14
N ASP A 41 7.75 -22.05 7.91
CA ASP A 41 7.58 -22.64 6.58
C ASP A 41 6.19 -22.26 6.03
N LEU A 42 6.17 -21.68 4.83
CA LEU A 42 4.95 -21.32 4.11
C LEU A 42 4.75 -22.33 2.99
N PHE A 43 3.62 -23.04 2.99
CA PHE A 43 3.19 -23.87 1.86
C PHE A 43 2.44 -23.01 0.86
N ALA A 44 2.55 -23.32 -0.44
CA ALA A 44 1.93 -22.52 -1.51
C ALA A 44 0.42 -22.31 -1.32
N GLU A 45 -0.26 -23.24 -0.64
CA GLU A 45 -1.70 -23.21 -0.35
C GLU A 45 -2.07 -22.18 0.75
N ASP A 46 -1.16 -21.83 1.65
CA ASP A 46 -1.38 -20.88 2.76
C ASP A 46 -1.21 -19.40 2.33
N VAL A 47 -0.82 -19.17 1.08
CA VAL A 47 -0.13 -17.95 0.65
C VAL A 47 -0.98 -17.12 -0.34
N GLU A 48 -1.88 -17.76 -1.09
CA GLU A 48 -2.63 -17.09 -2.17
C GLU A 48 -3.57 -15.97 -1.70
N LYS A 49 -4.09 -16.03 -0.46
CA LYS A 49 -5.05 -15.02 0.04
C LYS A 49 -4.41 -13.83 0.75
N GLN A 50 -3.14 -13.93 1.15
CA GLN A 50 -2.45 -12.91 1.95
C GLN A 50 -1.18 -12.35 1.29
N MET A 51 -0.72 -12.96 0.20
CA MET A 51 0.43 -12.48 -0.55
C MET A 51 0.01 -11.82 -1.85
N ALA A 52 0.56 -10.65 -2.07
CA ALA A 52 0.21 -9.83 -3.20
C ALA A 52 1.36 -9.87 -4.22
N VAL A 53 0.96 -10.08 -5.47
CA VAL A 53 1.84 -10.42 -6.58
C VAL A 53 2.42 -9.16 -7.18
N LEU A 54 3.75 -9.09 -7.32
CA LEU A 54 4.38 -8.00 -8.08
C LEU A 54 4.23 -8.26 -9.60
N PRO A 55 3.74 -7.28 -10.39
CA PRO A 55 3.79 -7.35 -11.84
C PRO A 55 5.23 -7.42 -12.38
N GLU A 56 5.39 -7.97 -13.58
CA GLU A 56 6.64 -7.85 -14.33
C GLU A 56 6.81 -6.40 -14.78
N VAL A 57 7.93 -5.78 -14.38
CA VAL A 57 8.28 -4.41 -14.79
C VAL A 57 8.97 -4.49 -16.14
N ALA A 58 8.32 -4.00 -17.20
CA ALA A 58 8.96 -3.78 -18.49
C ALA A 58 9.67 -2.41 -18.47
N THR A 59 10.95 -2.38 -18.87
CA THR A 59 11.75 -1.15 -18.94
C THR A 59 11.34 -0.22 -20.08
N THR A 60 10.60 -0.72 -21.07
CA THR A 60 10.10 0.01 -22.22
C THR A 60 8.70 -0.48 -22.56
N THR A 61 7.74 0.43 -22.74
CA THR A 61 6.46 0.11 -23.37
C THR A 61 6.67 -0.04 -24.86
N ASP A 62 6.19 -1.14 -25.44
CA ASP A 62 6.05 -1.21 -26.89
C ASP A 62 5.11 -0.09 -27.35
N GLU A 63 5.41 0.53 -28.50
CA GLU A 63 4.50 1.50 -29.11
C GLU A 63 3.17 0.81 -29.38
N VAL A 64 2.10 1.30 -28.75
CA VAL A 64 0.74 0.86 -29.03
C VAL A 64 0.37 1.42 -30.39
N THR A 65 -0.30 0.61 -31.21
CA THR A 65 -0.92 1.05 -32.46
C THR A 65 -2.44 0.97 -32.35
N ILE A 66 -3.18 1.63 -33.24
CA ILE A 66 -4.65 1.64 -33.18
C ILE A 66 -5.25 0.24 -33.34
N GLU A 67 -4.53 -0.64 -34.03
CA GLU A 67 -4.87 -2.05 -34.27
C GLU A 67 -4.81 -2.89 -32.99
N ASP A 68 -4.09 -2.43 -31.96
CA ASP A 68 -4.00 -3.11 -30.67
C ASP A 68 -5.25 -2.95 -29.81
N ILE A 69 -6.13 -2.01 -30.18
CA ILE A 69 -7.39 -1.78 -29.49
C ILE A 69 -8.36 -2.93 -29.82
N GLN A 70 -8.59 -3.78 -28.82
CA GLN A 70 -9.58 -4.84 -28.86
C GLN A 70 -10.94 -4.30 -28.42
N VAL A 71 -11.79 -3.93 -29.39
CA VAL A 71 -13.11 -3.34 -29.13
C VAL A 71 -14.15 -3.83 -30.13
N GLY A 72 -15.40 -3.85 -29.66
CA GLY A 72 -16.55 -4.37 -30.39
C GLY A 72 -16.55 -5.89 -30.50
N ASP A 73 -17.71 -6.44 -30.80
CA ASP A 73 -17.91 -7.85 -31.06
C ASP A 73 -18.26 -8.03 -32.56
N PRO A 74 -17.44 -8.72 -33.36
CA PRO A 74 -17.73 -8.95 -34.78
C PRO A 74 -19.07 -9.63 -35.05
N ASP A 75 -19.61 -10.35 -34.06
CA ASP A 75 -20.92 -11.02 -34.18
C ASP A 75 -22.09 -10.04 -34.00
N PHE A 76 -21.86 -8.88 -33.39
CA PHE A 76 -22.91 -7.89 -33.07
C PHE A 76 -22.67 -6.49 -33.66
N ASN A 77 -21.44 -6.16 -34.07
CA ASN A 77 -21.04 -4.84 -34.55
C ASN A 77 -20.53 -4.89 -35.98
N THR A 78 -20.87 -3.88 -36.78
CA THR A 78 -20.31 -3.77 -38.14
C THR A 78 -18.83 -3.34 -38.09
N PRO A 79 -18.01 -3.68 -39.10
CA PRO A 79 -16.62 -3.21 -39.17
C PRO A 79 -16.47 -1.70 -39.04
N GLU A 80 -17.43 -0.93 -39.57
CA GLU A 80 -17.44 0.54 -39.48
C GLU A 80 -17.71 1.03 -38.05
N GLU A 81 -18.57 0.34 -37.29
CA GLU A 81 -18.83 0.65 -35.89
C GLU A 81 -17.60 0.36 -35.02
N ILE A 82 -16.94 -0.77 -35.27
CA ILE A 82 -15.71 -1.18 -34.59
C ILE A 82 -14.60 -0.15 -34.88
N ASP A 83 -14.41 0.23 -36.14
CA ASP A 83 -13.41 1.22 -36.54
C ASP A 83 -13.69 2.60 -35.90
N ARG A 84 -14.96 3.02 -35.90
CA ARG A 84 -15.36 4.27 -35.25
C ARG A 84 -15.04 4.26 -33.75
N LEU A 85 -15.28 3.15 -33.07
CA LEU A 85 -14.96 3.00 -31.64
C LEU A 85 -13.45 3.02 -31.39
N ARG A 86 -12.66 2.33 -32.22
CA ARG A 86 -11.20 2.41 -32.19
C ARG A 86 -10.70 3.83 -32.35
N GLN A 87 -11.24 4.58 -33.31
CA GLN A 87 -10.86 5.98 -33.54
C GLN A 87 -11.19 6.88 -32.34
N ILE A 88 -12.32 6.67 -31.67
CA ILE A 88 -12.68 7.44 -30.46
C ILE A 88 -11.67 7.18 -29.34
N ILE A 89 -11.34 5.92 -29.08
CA ILE A 89 -10.37 5.54 -28.04
C ILE A 89 -8.98 6.03 -28.40
N TRP A 90 -8.60 5.94 -29.68
CA TRP A 90 -7.30 6.38 -30.17
C TRP A 90 -7.07 7.88 -30.03
N ARG A 91 -8.11 8.71 -30.13
CA ARG A 91 -8.03 10.15 -29.81
C ARG A 91 -7.60 10.40 -28.36
N ARG A 92 -7.89 9.46 -27.46
CA ARG A 92 -7.58 9.51 -26.03
C ARG A 92 -6.40 8.65 -25.63
N ARG A 93 -5.59 8.18 -26.59
CA ARG A 93 -4.42 7.33 -26.32
C ARG A 93 -3.43 7.91 -25.31
N HIS A 94 -3.42 9.23 -25.09
CA HIS A 94 -2.59 9.88 -24.07
C HIS A 94 -3.03 9.56 -22.62
N LEU A 95 -4.26 9.06 -22.43
CA LEU A 95 -4.78 8.55 -21.15
C LEU A 95 -4.50 7.05 -20.96
N LEU A 96 -4.08 6.36 -22.03
CA LEU A 96 -3.82 4.93 -22.01
C LEU A 96 -2.34 4.69 -21.74
N ILE A 97 -2.07 3.69 -20.92
CA ILE A 97 -0.71 3.19 -20.71
C ILE A 97 -0.40 2.18 -21.83
N GLY A 98 0.81 2.25 -22.36
CA GLY A 98 1.24 1.45 -23.49
C GLY A 98 1.20 -0.07 -23.23
N LYS A 99 1.54 -0.88 -24.24
CA LYS A 99 1.67 -2.33 -24.06
C LYS A 99 2.77 -2.65 -23.04
N GLY A 100 2.49 -3.63 -22.18
CA GLY A 100 3.34 -3.98 -21.04
C GLY A 100 2.95 -3.21 -19.79
N ASN A 101 3.25 -3.74 -18.59
CA ASN A 101 2.95 -3.07 -17.32
C ASN A 101 3.87 -1.86 -17.13
N ALA A 102 3.70 -0.82 -17.94
CA ALA A 102 4.42 0.43 -17.76
C ALA A 102 4.14 0.97 -16.36
N LEU A 103 5.14 1.61 -15.79
CA LEU A 103 4.96 2.27 -14.52
C LEU A 103 4.20 3.57 -14.74
N PRO A 104 3.01 3.72 -14.13
CA PRO A 104 2.30 4.97 -14.20
C PRO A 104 3.07 6.06 -13.44
N PRO A 105 2.89 7.34 -13.81
CA PRO A 105 3.44 8.44 -13.03
C PRO A 105 2.86 8.45 -11.61
N ALA A 106 3.55 9.14 -10.70
CA ALA A 106 3.03 9.39 -9.36
C ALA A 106 1.63 10.00 -9.43
N ALA A 107 0.68 9.41 -8.72
CA ALA A 107 -0.55 10.13 -8.39
C ALA A 107 -0.21 11.27 -7.42
N VAL A 108 -0.88 12.39 -7.61
CA VAL A 108 -0.77 13.57 -6.75
C VAL A 108 -1.98 13.59 -5.82
N GLY A 109 -1.78 13.90 -4.54
CA GLY A 109 -2.86 14.00 -3.55
C GLY A 109 -3.15 12.74 -2.74
N ALA A 110 -2.43 11.64 -2.97
CA ALA A 110 -2.47 10.47 -2.10
C ALA A 110 -1.06 9.96 -1.83
N VAL A 111 -0.81 9.63 -0.57
CA VAL A 111 0.42 8.97 -0.13
C VAL A 111 0.05 7.73 0.68
N CYS A 112 0.90 6.72 0.62
CA CYS A 112 0.78 5.55 1.44
C CYS A 112 1.64 5.71 2.68
N ASP A 113 0.99 5.61 3.83
CA ASP A 113 1.65 5.56 5.13
C ASP A 113 1.36 4.25 5.86
N ILE A 114 2.28 3.84 6.74
CA ILE A 114 2.15 2.64 7.57
C ILE A 114 2.26 3.05 9.03
N ASP A 115 1.11 3.30 9.68
CA ASP A 115 1.07 3.62 11.10
C ASP A 115 1.11 2.35 11.95
N VAL A 116 2.28 2.04 12.52
CA VAL A 116 2.48 0.97 13.50
C VAL A 116 2.44 1.47 14.95
N GLY A 117 2.06 2.73 15.18
CA GLY A 117 2.08 3.37 16.48
C GLY A 117 3.48 3.40 17.09
N GLY A 118 3.60 2.91 18.32
CA GLY A 118 4.88 2.80 19.04
C GLY A 118 5.53 1.42 18.94
N ALA A 119 5.17 0.61 17.95
CA ALA A 119 5.77 -0.72 17.79
C ALA A 119 7.26 -0.62 17.46
N THR A 120 8.06 -1.50 18.06
CA THR A 120 9.49 -1.62 17.78
C THR A 120 9.72 -2.28 16.42
N PRO A 121 10.81 -1.94 15.71
CA PRO A 121 11.15 -2.57 14.44
C PRO A 121 11.34 -4.08 14.54
N VAL A 122 10.88 -4.78 13.51
CA VAL A 122 11.03 -6.24 13.39
C VAL A 122 11.81 -6.57 12.13
N ALA A 123 12.88 -7.35 12.28
CA ALA A 123 13.70 -7.82 11.18
C ALA A 123 13.65 -9.35 11.06
N GLN A 124 13.05 -9.83 9.98
CA GLN A 124 12.97 -11.25 9.68
C GLN A 124 14.15 -11.67 8.83
N ARG A 125 14.57 -12.93 9.00
CA ARG A 125 15.66 -13.50 8.19
C ARG A 125 15.24 -13.71 6.75
N VAL A 126 16.20 -13.53 5.83
CA VAL A 126 16.01 -13.84 4.41
C VAL A 126 15.65 -15.31 4.22
N ARG A 127 14.61 -15.57 3.41
CA ARG A 127 14.24 -16.94 3.04
C ARG A 127 15.20 -17.50 2.00
N ARG A 128 15.40 -18.83 2.04
CA ARG A 128 16.23 -19.51 1.05
C ARG A 128 15.60 -19.43 -0.33
N VAL A 129 16.39 -18.95 -1.30
CA VAL A 129 16.02 -18.94 -2.72
C VAL A 129 16.72 -20.09 -3.43
N ALA A 130 15.95 -20.93 -4.12
CA ALA A 130 16.48 -22.03 -4.92
C ALA A 130 17.43 -21.49 -6.01
N PRO A 131 18.59 -22.14 -6.24
CA PRO A 131 19.62 -21.61 -7.15
C PRO A 131 19.10 -21.23 -8.55
N GLN A 132 18.21 -22.04 -9.11
CA GLN A 132 17.61 -21.84 -10.43
C GLN A 132 16.80 -20.54 -10.58
N PHE A 133 16.36 -19.92 -9.49
CA PHE A 133 15.58 -18.68 -9.50
C PHE A 133 16.39 -17.45 -9.09
N ARG A 134 17.67 -17.61 -8.70
CA ARG A 134 18.50 -16.49 -8.21
C ARG A 134 18.79 -15.47 -9.30
N GLU A 135 19.07 -15.92 -10.51
CA GLU A 135 19.34 -15.05 -11.65
C GLU A 135 18.09 -14.21 -11.98
N LYS A 136 16.94 -14.87 -12.11
CA LYS A 136 15.65 -14.19 -12.32
C LYS A 136 15.30 -13.19 -11.21
N LEU A 137 15.58 -13.54 -9.95
CA LEU A 137 15.38 -12.63 -8.83
C LEU A 137 16.32 -11.42 -8.93
N SER A 138 17.60 -11.64 -9.27
CA SER A 138 18.58 -10.58 -9.46
C SER A 138 18.13 -9.60 -10.54
N ASP A 139 17.67 -10.11 -11.68
CA ASP A 139 17.19 -9.29 -12.78
C ASP A 139 15.92 -8.51 -12.42
N LEU A 140 14.98 -9.13 -11.69
CA LEU A 140 13.81 -8.42 -11.19
C LEU A 140 14.17 -7.28 -10.23
N ILE A 141 15.11 -7.51 -9.31
CA ILE A 141 15.59 -6.46 -8.38
C ILE A 141 16.28 -5.33 -9.15
N LYS A 142 17.11 -5.65 -10.15
CA LYS A 142 17.73 -4.63 -11.02
C LYS A 142 16.67 -3.83 -11.79
N SER A 143 15.65 -4.48 -12.33
CA SER A 143 14.55 -3.78 -13.02
C SER A 143 13.80 -2.85 -12.08
N LEU A 144 13.47 -3.28 -10.86
CA LEU A 144 12.82 -2.44 -9.85
C LEU A 144 13.67 -1.24 -9.42
N LEU A 145 14.98 -1.44 -9.26
CA LEU A 145 15.93 -0.37 -8.95
C LEU A 145 16.06 0.63 -10.10
N SER A 146 16.18 0.13 -11.33
CA SER A 146 16.33 0.95 -12.54
C SER A 146 15.08 1.79 -12.81
N ALA A 147 13.94 1.27 -12.39
CA ALA A 147 12.66 1.95 -12.50
C ALA A 147 12.30 2.80 -11.26
N GLU A 148 13.26 2.97 -10.33
CA GLU A 148 13.14 3.77 -9.10
C GLU A 148 11.97 3.37 -8.19
N MET A 149 11.46 2.13 -8.33
CA MET A 149 10.37 1.59 -7.51
C MET A 149 10.84 1.15 -6.13
N ILE A 150 12.12 0.76 -6.05
CA ILE A 150 12.80 0.43 -4.81
C ILE A 150 14.15 1.14 -4.78
N VAL A 151 14.68 1.32 -3.57
CA VAL A 151 16.05 1.79 -3.35
C VAL A 151 16.73 0.94 -2.26
N PRO A 152 18.07 0.91 -2.19
CA PRO A 152 18.77 0.31 -1.06
C PRO A 152 18.31 0.93 0.26
N SER A 153 18.13 0.10 1.29
CA SER A 153 17.66 0.54 2.60
C SER A 153 18.67 0.24 3.70
N THR A 154 18.62 1.06 4.74
CA THR A 154 19.28 0.87 6.04
C THR A 154 18.26 0.73 7.17
N SER A 155 17.00 0.42 6.82
CA SER A 155 15.90 0.31 7.79
C SER A 155 16.17 -0.77 8.84
N PRO A 156 15.77 -0.54 10.10
CA PRO A 156 15.75 -1.59 11.11
C PRO A 156 14.61 -2.60 10.90
N TRP A 157 13.67 -2.31 9.99
CA TRP A 157 12.62 -3.25 9.58
C TRP A 157 13.11 -4.12 8.42
N ALA A 158 12.72 -5.39 8.43
CA ALA A 158 13.00 -6.27 7.30
C ALA A 158 11.93 -7.36 7.16
N SER A 159 11.08 -7.24 6.14
CA SER A 159 10.16 -8.30 5.73
C SER A 159 10.82 -9.24 4.71
N PRO A 160 10.69 -10.56 4.83
CA PRO A 160 11.38 -11.48 3.94
C PRO A 160 10.62 -11.64 2.63
N ILE A 161 11.36 -11.81 1.54
CA ILE A 161 10.75 -12.14 0.25
C ILE A 161 10.23 -13.57 0.20
N VAL A 162 9.18 -13.78 -0.59
CA VAL A 162 8.63 -15.07 -0.97
C VAL A 162 8.59 -15.15 -2.50
N ILE A 163 9.01 -16.28 -3.05
CA ILE A 163 9.01 -16.54 -4.49
C ILE A 163 7.88 -17.51 -4.80
N ILE A 164 6.96 -17.09 -5.65
CA ILE A 164 5.87 -17.93 -6.17
C ILE A 164 6.21 -18.30 -7.61
N ILE A 165 6.13 -19.59 -7.95
CA ILE A 165 6.38 -20.07 -9.30
C ILE A 165 5.08 -19.91 -10.12
N LYS A 166 5.16 -19.27 -11.29
CA LYS A 166 4.02 -19.14 -12.21
C LYS A 166 3.64 -20.51 -12.77
N LYS A 167 2.43 -20.63 -13.34
CA LYS A 167 1.91 -21.88 -13.92
C LYS A 167 2.80 -22.51 -14.99
N ASN A 168 3.64 -21.71 -15.66
CA ASN A 168 4.59 -22.21 -16.66
C ASN A 168 5.82 -22.90 -16.05
N GLY A 169 5.96 -22.93 -14.71
CA GLY A 169 7.05 -23.60 -14.00
C GLY A 169 8.40 -22.91 -14.09
N VAL A 170 8.52 -21.88 -14.93
CA VAL A 170 9.78 -21.23 -15.29
C VAL A 170 9.83 -19.83 -14.69
N ASP A 171 8.76 -19.06 -14.80
CA ASP A 171 8.72 -17.68 -14.32
C ASP A 171 8.34 -17.59 -12.86
N ILE A 172 8.81 -16.51 -12.23
CA ILE A 172 8.61 -16.27 -10.81
C ILE A 172 7.78 -15.01 -10.59
N ARG A 173 7.14 -14.95 -9.43
CA ARG A 173 6.51 -13.78 -8.85
C ARG A 173 7.21 -13.51 -7.53
N LEU A 174 7.70 -12.29 -7.36
CA LEU A 174 8.22 -11.83 -6.10
C LEU A 174 7.06 -11.32 -5.24
N CYS A 175 7.03 -11.74 -3.99
CA CYS A 175 6.09 -11.29 -2.98
C CYS A 175 6.88 -10.90 -1.72
N ILE A 176 6.36 -10.00 -0.92
CA ILE A 176 6.94 -9.66 0.39
C ILE A 176 5.98 -10.13 1.47
N ASP A 177 6.51 -10.83 2.48
CA ASP A 177 5.72 -11.28 3.63
C ASP A 177 5.52 -10.14 4.63
N TYR A 178 4.51 -9.30 4.37
CA TYR A 178 4.10 -8.23 5.27
C TYR A 178 3.15 -8.69 6.37
N ARG A 179 2.90 -9.99 6.59
CA ARG A 179 1.90 -10.44 7.58
C ARG A 179 2.20 -9.91 8.99
N LEU A 180 3.47 -9.89 9.39
CA LEU A 180 3.89 -9.35 10.69
C LEU A 180 3.68 -7.83 10.74
N VAL A 181 4.16 -7.11 9.73
CA VAL A 181 3.95 -5.65 9.61
C VAL A 181 2.46 -5.32 9.66
N ASN A 182 1.62 -6.02 8.88
CA ASN A 182 0.17 -5.84 8.85
C ASN A 182 -0.52 -6.16 10.19
N GLY A 183 0.05 -7.07 10.99
CA GLY A 183 -0.40 -7.32 12.36
C GLY A 183 -0.21 -6.12 13.27
N LEU A 184 0.86 -5.34 13.05
CA LEU A 184 1.20 -4.13 13.80
C LEU A 184 0.53 -2.87 13.24
N THR A 185 0.25 -2.84 11.93
CA THR A 185 -0.36 -1.69 11.26
C THR A 185 -1.77 -1.43 11.77
N ARG A 186 -2.02 -0.20 12.22
CA ARG A 186 -3.35 0.29 12.56
C ARG A 186 -4.24 0.27 11.32
N LEU A 187 -5.43 -0.30 11.48
CA LEU A 187 -6.37 -0.44 10.37
C LEU A 187 -6.89 0.95 9.96
N MET A 188 -6.78 1.25 8.67
CA MET A 188 -7.48 2.39 8.09
C MET A 188 -8.92 2.01 7.80
N VAL A 189 -9.87 2.76 8.36
CA VAL A 189 -11.29 2.58 8.07
C VAL A 189 -11.66 3.46 6.89
N TYR A 190 -12.16 2.85 5.82
CA TYR A 190 -12.71 3.53 4.66
C TYR A 190 -13.83 2.68 4.05
N PRO A 191 -14.95 3.29 3.58
CA PRO A 191 -16.04 2.55 2.96
C PRO A 191 -15.56 1.90 1.66
N MET A 192 -15.45 0.58 1.65
CA MET A 192 -15.24 -0.19 0.43
C MET A 192 -16.60 -0.55 -0.16
N PRO A 193 -16.87 -0.24 -1.44
CA PRO A 193 -18.14 -0.57 -2.06
C PRO A 193 -18.36 -2.09 -2.11
N MET A 194 -19.60 -2.54 -1.87
CA MET A 194 -19.93 -3.94 -2.07
C MET A 194 -20.18 -4.22 -3.54
N ILE A 195 -19.81 -5.42 -4.00
CA ILE A 195 -20.01 -5.83 -5.39
C ILE A 195 -21.49 -5.75 -5.78
N ASN A 196 -22.40 -6.17 -4.89
CA ASN A 196 -23.83 -6.13 -5.19
C ASN A 196 -24.32 -4.69 -5.43
N ASP A 197 -23.91 -3.75 -4.58
CA ASP A 197 -24.27 -2.33 -4.71
C ASP A 197 -23.77 -1.77 -6.07
N LEU A 198 -22.57 -2.16 -6.50
CA LEU A 198 -22.02 -1.75 -7.80
C LEU A 198 -22.77 -2.37 -8.99
N LEU A 199 -23.35 -3.56 -8.83
CA LEU A 199 -24.07 -4.27 -9.90
C LEU A 199 -25.54 -3.83 -10.03
N GLU A 200 -26.18 -3.41 -8.94
CA GLU A 200 -27.60 -2.99 -8.94
C GLU A 200 -27.89 -1.78 -9.85
N ASP A 201 -26.89 -0.94 -10.12
CA ASP A 201 -27.05 0.21 -11.01
C ASP A 201 -26.71 -0.08 -12.47
N LEU A 202 -26.20 -1.27 -12.77
CA LEU A 202 -25.84 -1.64 -14.14
C LEU A 202 -27.08 -1.87 -14.99
N ASP A 203 -28.13 -2.52 -14.48
CA ASP A 203 -29.32 -2.90 -15.26
C ASP A 203 -30.10 -1.73 -15.90
N LYS A 204 -29.76 -0.49 -15.54
CA LYS A 204 -30.36 0.76 -16.02
C LYS A 204 -29.65 1.35 -17.24
N VAL A 205 -28.52 0.79 -17.68
CA VAL A 205 -27.73 1.34 -18.81
C VAL A 205 -27.57 0.35 -19.96
N LEU A 206 -27.53 0.88 -21.18
CA LEU A 206 -27.44 0.09 -22.43
C LEU A 206 -25.99 -0.25 -22.82
N TRP A 207 -25.02 0.53 -22.35
CA TRP A 207 -23.62 0.41 -22.72
C TRP A 207 -22.72 0.52 -21.48
N TYR A 208 -21.73 -0.36 -21.40
CA TYR A 208 -20.77 -0.40 -20.32
C TYR A 208 -19.36 -0.20 -20.86
N CYS A 209 -18.54 0.52 -20.08
CA CYS A 209 -17.10 0.60 -20.31
C CYS A 209 -16.41 0.16 -19.02
N SER A 210 -15.54 -0.84 -19.14
CA SER A 210 -14.66 -1.25 -18.04
C SER A 210 -13.28 -0.66 -18.32
N LEU A 211 -12.76 0.09 -17.34
CA LEU A 211 -11.41 0.65 -17.38
C LEU A 211 -10.63 0.04 -16.22
N ASP A 212 -9.48 -0.56 -16.53
CA ASP A 212 -8.56 -1.08 -15.52
C ASP A 212 -7.32 -0.17 -15.44
N MET A 213 -6.96 0.20 -14.22
CA MET A 213 -5.80 1.06 -13.99
C MET A 213 -4.55 0.19 -13.91
N ALA A 214 -3.70 0.30 -14.95
CA ALA A 214 -2.45 -0.44 -15.00
C ALA A 214 -1.57 -0.11 -13.78
N SER A 215 -1.16 -1.15 -13.05
CA SER A 215 -0.31 -1.03 -11.86
C SER A 215 -0.86 -0.05 -10.81
N GLY A 216 -2.18 -0.03 -10.57
CA GLY A 216 -2.85 1.00 -9.77
C GLY A 216 -2.27 1.29 -8.38
N PHE A 217 -1.72 0.31 -7.65
CA PHE A 217 -1.06 0.62 -6.37
C PHE A 217 0.25 1.40 -6.53
N TRP A 218 0.99 1.16 -7.61
CA TRP A 218 2.28 1.78 -7.84
C TRP A 218 2.23 3.27 -8.20
N VAL A 219 1.04 3.84 -8.45
CA VAL A 219 0.92 5.31 -8.54
C VAL A 219 1.09 6.01 -7.21
N VAL A 220 0.81 5.33 -6.09
CA VAL A 220 0.79 5.97 -4.77
C VAL A 220 2.21 6.05 -4.23
N SER A 221 2.67 7.25 -3.91
CA SER A 221 3.99 7.49 -3.29
C SER A 221 3.98 7.07 -1.82
N MET A 222 5.12 6.59 -1.30
CA MET A 222 5.26 6.24 0.12
C MET A 222 5.80 7.42 0.95
N THR A 223 5.32 7.60 2.18
CA THR A 223 5.95 8.50 3.17
C THR A 223 7.32 7.95 3.59
N GLU A 224 8.28 8.79 4.00
CA GLU A 224 9.61 8.30 4.43
C GLU A 224 9.53 7.23 5.53
N ARG A 225 8.63 7.40 6.50
CA ARG A 225 8.35 6.42 7.55
C ARG A 225 7.88 5.09 6.96
N ALA A 226 6.89 5.13 6.08
CA ALA A 226 6.34 3.93 5.47
C ALA A 226 7.36 3.22 4.58
N ARG A 227 8.24 3.97 3.88
CA ARG A 227 9.36 3.39 3.12
C ARG A 227 10.21 2.51 4.03
N LYS A 228 10.65 3.03 5.18
CA LYS A 228 11.43 2.26 6.16
C LYS A 228 10.68 1.03 6.66
N ILE A 229 9.41 1.15 7.04
CA ILE A 229 8.62 0.02 7.54
C ILE A 229 8.38 -1.04 6.45
N SER A 230 8.24 -0.61 5.19
CA SER A 230 8.06 -1.50 4.03
C SER A 230 9.34 -2.23 3.60
N ALA A 231 10.47 -1.96 4.25
CA ALA A 231 11.75 -2.53 3.85
C ALA A 231 11.71 -4.07 3.83
N PHE A 232 12.33 -4.65 2.81
CA PHE A 232 12.33 -6.08 2.56
C PHE A 232 13.72 -6.60 2.27
N VAL A 233 13.99 -7.83 2.76
CA VAL A 233 15.30 -8.46 2.68
C VAL A 233 15.34 -9.56 1.62
N THR A 234 16.39 -9.52 0.83
CA THR A 234 16.70 -10.49 -0.24
C THR A 234 18.09 -11.09 -0.03
N PRO A 235 18.46 -12.17 -0.73
CA PRO A 235 19.84 -12.65 -0.75
C PRO A 235 20.85 -11.63 -1.30
N PHE A 236 20.38 -10.55 -1.94
CA PHE A 236 21.19 -9.52 -2.58
C PHE A 236 21.26 -8.22 -1.78
N GLY A 237 20.59 -8.14 -0.63
CA GLY A 237 20.56 -6.94 0.22
C GLY A 237 19.18 -6.57 0.72
N LEU A 238 19.13 -5.45 1.44
CA LEU A 238 17.92 -4.83 1.98
C LEU A 238 17.49 -3.66 1.09
N PHE A 239 16.20 -3.62 0.76
CA PHE A 239 15.61 -2.60 -0.10
C PHE A 239 14.33 -2.06 0.53
N GLU A 240 13.94 -0.84 0.17
CA GLU A 240 12.67 -0.23 0.57
C GLU A 240 11.93 0.28 -0.66
N TRP A 241 10.61 0.27 -0.59
CA TRP A 241 9.76 0.76 -1.69
C TRP A 241 9.68 2.28 -1.69
N THR A 242 9.60 2.88 -2.87
CA THR A 242 9.28 4.31 -3.06
C THR A 242 7.80 4.51 -3.42
N ARG A 243 7.18 3.48 -4.00
CA ARG A 243 5.74 3.39 -4.33
C ARG A 243 5.05 2.34 -3.50
N MET A 244 3.74 2.48 -3.29
CA MET A 244 2.96 1.57 -2.46
C MET A 244 3.07 0.13 -2.96
N PRO A 245 3.72 -0.78 -2.21
CA PRO A 245 3.83 -2.16 -2.63
C PRO A 245 2.51 -2.90 -2.42
N PHE A 246 2.40 -3.98 -3.18
CA PHE A 246 1.41 -5.01 -2.99
C PHE A 246 1.59 -5.67 -1.60
N GLY A 247 0.48 -5.96 -0.92
CA GLY A 247 0.46 -6.79 0.30
C GLY A 247 0.37 -6.02 1.60
N LEU A 248 0.36 -4.69 1.56
CA LEU A 248 0.08 -3.85 2.72
C LEU A 248 -1.41 -3.87 3.08
N LYS A 249 -1.69 -3.92 4.38
CA LYS A 249 -3.04 -4.00 4.95
C LYS A 249 -4.00 -2.92 4.46
N ASN A 250 -3.52 -1.67 4.39
CA ASN A 250 -4.35 -0.50 4.07
C ASN A 250 -4.28 -0.10 2.59
N ALA A 251 -3.53 -0.81 1.75
CA ALA A 251 -3.35 -0.43 0.34
C ALA A 251 -4.68 -0.34 -0.45
N PRO A 252 -5.64 -1.27 -0.30
CA PRO A 252 -6.93 -1.16 -0.98
C PRO A 252 -7.71 0.10 -0.58
N GLN A 253 -7.71 0.44 0.71
CA GLN A 253 -8.44 1.59 1.23
C GLN A 253 -7.79 2.91 0.79
N ILE A 254 -6.46 2.98 0.75
CA ILE A 254 -5.71 4.15 0.24
C ILE A 254 -6.02 4.36 -1.24
N TYR A 255 -6.02 3.28 -2.01
CA TYR A 255 -6.35 3.32 -3.42
C TYR A 255 -7.82 3.74 -3.65
N GLN A 256 -8.78 3.20 -2.90
CA GLN A 256 -10.19 3.59 -3.03
C GLN A 256 -10.39 5.06 -2.71
N ARG A 257 -9.75 5.59 -1.66
CA ARG A 257 -9.76 7.02 -1.33
C ARG A 257 -9.29 7.88 -2.50
N LEU A 258 -8.15 7.51 -3.09
CA LEU A 258 -7.59 8.22 -4.24
C LEU A 258 -8.61 8.29 -5.39
N ILE A 259 -9.23 7.16 -5.75
CA ILE A 259 -10.22 7.10 -6.83
C ILE A 259 -11.47 7.91 -6.48
N ASP A 260 -12.02 7.74 -5.29
CA ASP A 260 -13.22 8.46 -4.86
C ASP A 260 -13.00 9.97 -4.85
N ASN A 261 -11.86 10.47 -4.36
CA ASN A 261 -11.61 11.90 -4.40
C ASN A 261 -11.33 12.42 -5.82
N ALA A 262 -10.72 11.62 -6.69
CA ALA A 262 -10.57 11.98 -8.10
C ALA A 262 -11.92 12.09 -8.83
N LEU A 263 -12.91 11.27 -8.44
CA LEU A 263 -14.25 11.28 -9.02
C LEU A 263 -15.17 12.34 -8.40
N TYR A 264 -15.21 12.43 -7.06
CA TYR A 264 -16.16 13.27 -6.33
C TYR A 264 -15.63 14.67 -6.02
N GLY A 265 -14.31 14.88 -6.03
CA GLY A 265 -13.68 16.18 -5.85
C GLY A 265 -13.97 16.84 -4.50
N HIS A 266 -14.11 16.05 -3.42
CA HIS A 266 -14.42 16.60 -2.10
C HIS A 266 -13.31 17.49 -1.55
N LEU A 267 -12.05 17.10 -1.81
CA LEU A 267 -10.86 17.80 -1.35
C LEU A 267 -9.97 18.14 -2.53
N ARG A 268 -9.35 19.32 -2.46
CA ARG A 268 -8.38 19.81 -3.44
C ARG A 268 -7.04 20.11 -2.79
N ILE A 269 -5.99 20.05 -3.59
CA ILE A 269 -4.66 20.49 -3.19
C ILE A 269 -4.61 22.01 -3.30
N SER A 270 -4.04 22.66 -2.28
CA SER A 270 -3.90 24.11 -2.27
C SER A 270 -3.09 24.59 -3.47
N ALA A 271 -3.50 25.70 -4.09
CA ALA A 271 -2.82 26.26 -5.27
C ALA A 271 -1.38 26.72 -4.97
N SER A 272 -1.05 26.96 -3.70
CA SER A 272 0.30 27.30 -3.26
C SER A 272 1.19 26.08 -2.98
N HIS A 273 0.67 24.86 -3.12
CA HIS A 273 1.43 23.64 -2.85
C HIS A 273 2.50 23.40 -3.92
N ASP A 274 3.70 23.03 -3.46
CA ASP A 274 4.77 22.61 -4.36
C ASP A 274 4.54 21.17 -4.82
N LEU A 275 4.16 21.01 -6.09
CA LEU A 275 3.90 19.71 -6.72
C LEU A 275 5.11 18.77 -6.74
N SER A 276 6.33 19.26 -6.45
CA SER A 276 7.51 18.41 -6.29
C SER A 276 7.50 17.64 -4.96
N THR A 277 6.68 18.07 -3.99
CA THR A 277 6.55 17.42 -2.68
C THR A 277 5.28 16.57 -2.61
N PRO A 278 5.36 15.30 -2.19
CA PRO A 278 4.17 14.48 -1.96
C PRO A 278 3.24 15.12 -0.94
N ILE A 279 1.93 15.08 -1.22
CA ILE A 279 0.89 15.58 -0.33
C ILE A 279 -0.23 14.55 -0.22
N ASP A 280 -0.71 14.36 1.01
CA ASP A 280 -1.98 13.69 1.27
C ASP A 280 -3.09 14.75 1.29
N VAL A 281 -3.97 14.74 0.29
CA VAL A 281 -5.09 15.68 0.19
C VAL A 281 -6.09 15.47 1.34
N PHE A 282 -6.10 14.30 1.98
CA PHE A 282 -7.00 14.04 3.08
C PHE A 282 -6.47 14.48 4.44
N GLU A 283 -5.17 14.81 4.54
CA GLU A 283 -4.59 15.40 5.75
C GLU A 283 -4.43 16.91 5.61
N ALA A 284 -3.98 17.38 4.44
CA ALA A 284 -3.60 18.76 4.20
C ALA A 284 -4.40 19.47 3.09
N GLY A 285 -5.38 18.79 2.49
CA GLY A 285 -6.22 19.37 1.45
C GLY A 285 -7.23 20.37 1.99
N GLU A 286 -7.68 21.24 1.09
CA GLU A 286 -8.76 22.18 1.34
C GLU A 286 -10.09 21.59 0.83
N PRO A 287 -11.23 21.90 1.46
CA PRO A 287 -12.52 21.57 0.89
C PRO A 287 -12.70 22.28 -0.45
N GLU A 288 -13.29 21.60 -1.45
CA GLU A 288 -13.64 22.25 -2.72
C GLU A 288 -14.72 23.33 -2.46
N PRO A 289 -14.42 24.63 -2.70
CA PRO A 289 -15.36 25.71 -2.43
C PRO A 289 -16.56 25.73 -3.39
N GLU A 290 -16.40 25.18 -4.60
CA GLU A 290 -17.47 25.10 -5.57
C GLU A 290 -18.32 23.86 -5.30
N LEU A 291 -19.63 24.05 -5.12
CA LEU A 291 -20.63 22.96 -5.18
C LEU A 291 -20.71 22.46 -6.62
N LYS A 292 -19.66 21.80 -7.11
CA LYS A 292 -19.70 21.06 -8.37
C LYS A 292 -20.78 19.99 -8.22
N PRO A 293 -21.67 19.81 -9.22
CA PRO A 293 -22.68 18.76 -9.15
C PRO A 293 -21.95 17.44 -8.97
N SER A 294 -22.24 16.75 -7.87
CA SER A 294 -21.63 15.45 -7.59
C SER A 294 -21.81 14.52 -8.77
N VAL A 295 -20.74 13.83 -9.17
CA VAL A 295 -20.82 12.79 -10.20
C VAL A 295 -21.67 11.60 -9.74
N LEU A 296 -21.97 11.49 -8.43
CA LEU A 296 -22.92 10.49 -7.88
C LEU A 296 -24.34 10.65 -8.44
N GLY A 297 -24.72 11.87 -8.85
CA GLY A 297 -26.01 12.11 -9.52
C GLY A 297 -25.97 11.87 -11.04
N ARG A 298 -24.78 11.64 -11.60
CA ARG A 298 -24.56 11.40 -13.03
C ARG A 298 -24.57 9.89 -13.25
N ARG A 299 -25.40 9.44 -14.18
CA ARG A 299 -25.66 8.02 -14.45
C ARG A 299 -24.47 7.27 -15.07
N SER A 300 -23.34 7.96 -15.24
CA SER A 300 -22.09 7.43 -15.76
C SER A 300 -20.91 8.32 -15.35
N TYR A 301 -19.80 7.73 -14.93
CA TYR A 301 -18.51 8.42 -14.69
C TYR A 301 -17.84 8.88 -16.01
N ILE A 302 -18.40 8.51 -17.17
CA ILE A 302 -17.86 8.80 -18.50
C ILE A 302 -18.00 10.29 -18.86
N ASP A 303 -18.98 11.00 -18.30
CA ASP A 303 -19.24 12.41 -18.65
C ASP A 303 -18.12 13.36 -18.19
N ASP A 304 -17.26 12.96 -17.25
CA ASP A 304 -16.14 13.77 -16.74
C ASP A 304 -14.78 13.39 -17.37
N ILE A 305 -14.71 12.24 -18.03
CA ILE A 305 -13.53 11.87 -18.84
C ILE A 305 -13.68 12.47 -20.25
N LEU A 306 -14.90 12.84 -20.67
CA LEU A 306 -15.21 13.35 -22.01
C LEU A 306 -14.76 14.79 -22.28
#